data_AF-A0A5K4FDZ6-F1
#
_entry.id   AF-A0A5K4FDZ6-F1
#
_cell.length_a   1.000
_cell.length_b   1.000
_cell.length_c   1.000
_cell.angle_alpha   90.00
_cell.angle_beta   90.00
_cell.angle_gamma   90.00
#
_symmetry.space_group_name_H-M   'P 1'
#
loop_
_entity.id
_entity.type
_entity.pdbx_description
1 polymer ?
#
loop_
_entity_poly.entity_id
_entity_poly.type
_entity_poly.pdbx_seq_one_letter_code
_entity_poly.pdbx_strand_id
1 'polypeptide(L)'
;MINLESSIKEMIQKVLISSGEPFHTSDLIINLLYDYLRINANQFLIHLPKSKLPSLNDLLLCCQSQPIRLCRIVKYFQTIYIHSFIKTNEFDLMNNKQFTSLIHEYTTNNCSNHDDDGGGGGDPLNNKSLNDFSPSNNSNWLRLNYLFNQLSIPLPYHHHHPNHSNHNKFWQLYKPYLNQVYKQLNKGRLLRLKRIDLKLCHESMEHFLSFYQLRQTASLLNLTKSHHLKNFLYWFYYCTFNTNTTNNNVSSNENNNKENIITMEMMNEYYLKMLNNSTSSSSSSSASSSSSTINSTSTSGSSPHEGLHILAYLLNGDLLDIIDMVLYNRQKLNINLSSPITLIEIKQVLHIFTSIIYPRQSTISSS
;
A
#
# COMPACT_ATOMS: atom_id res chain seq x y z
N MET A 1 -28.32 -4.43 -6.06
CA MET A 1 -27.66 -3.52 -5.11
C MET A 1 -26.44 -4.25 -4.55
N ILE A 2 -25.23 -3.88 -4.98
CA ILE A 2 -24.01 -4.53 -4.49
C ILE A 2 -23.77 -4.00 -3.08
N ASN A 3 -23.81 -4.87 -2.07
CA ASN A 3 -23.45 -4.49 -0.72
C ASN A 3 -21.93 -4.29 -0.66
N LEU A 4 -21.49 -3.06 -0.97
CA LEU A 4 -20.06 -2.71 -1.06
C LEU A 4 -19.32 -2.98 0.23
N GLU A 5 -19.97 -2.71 1.37
CA GLU A 5 -19.41 -3.04 2.68
C GLU A 5 -19.09 -4.53 2.78
N SER A 6 -20.01 -5.39 2.34
CA SER A 6 -19.76 -6.84 2.29
C SER A 6 -18.58 -7.18 1.39
N SER A 7 -18.42 -6.52 0.23
CA SER A 7 -17.28 -6.76 -0.67
C SER A 7 -15.94 -6.34 -0.05
N ILE A 8 -15.89 -5.22 0.67
CA ILE A 8 -14.68 -4.80 1.39
C ILE A 8 -14.38 -5.77 2.54
N LYS A 9 -15.40 -6.16 3.32
CA LYS A 9 -15.23 -7.11 4.43
C LYS A 9 -14.75 -8.48 3.95
N GLU A 10 -15.28 -8.98 2.84
CA GLU A 10 -14.80 -10.20 2.20
C GLU A 10 -13.33 -10.05 1.78
N MET A 11 -12.95 -8.89 1.23
CA MET A 11 -11.55 -8.63 0.88
C MET A 11 -10.63 -8.61 2.10
N ILE A 12 -11.04 -7.99 3.21
CA ILE A 12 -10.31 -8.00 4.48
C ILE A 12 -10.12 -9.44 4.97
N GLN A 13 -11.19 -10.25 4.91
CA GLN A 13 -11.12 -11.66 5.29
C GLN A 13 -10.11 -12.43 4.42
N LYS A 14 -10.12 -12.22 3.11
CA LYS A 14 -9.12 -12.81 2.19
C LYS A 14 -7.70 -12.38 2.56
N VAL A 15 -7.47 -11.09 2.85
CA VAL A 15 -6.16 -10.57 3.27
C VAL A 15 -5.68 -11.28 4.54
N LEU A 16 -6.54 -11.46 5.54
CA LEU A 16 -6.19 -12.16 6.79
C LEU A 16 -5.84 -13.63 6.54
N ILE A 17 -6.70 -14.39 5.85
CA ILE A 17 -6.45 -15.81 5.55
C ILE A 17 -5.16 -15.97 4.73
N SER A 18 -4.97 -15.11 3.74
CA SER A 18 -3.78 -15.09 2.87
C SER A 18 -2.49 -14.70 3.60
N SER A 19 -2.62 -14.10 4.79
CA SER A 19 -1.51 -13.76 5.70
C SER A 19 -1.10 -14.93 6.61
N GLY A 20 -1.60 -16.14 6.36
CA GLY A 20 -1.30 -17.33 7.15
C GLY A 20 -2.17 -17.49 8.40
N GLU A 21 -3.24 -16.69 8.53
CA GLU A 21 -4.18 -16.85 9.63
C GLU A 21 -4.88 -18.22 9.55
N PRO A 22 -4.86 -19.02 10.63
CA PRO A 22 -5.62 -20.26 10.71
C PRO A 22 -7.09 -19.94 11.01
N PHE A 23 -8.02 -20.70 10.43
CA PHE A 23 -9.48 -20.64 10.67
C PHE A 23 -10.26 -19.45 10.05
N HIS A 24 -11.58 -19.52 10.24
CA HIS A 24 -12.51 -18.41 10.03
C HIS A 24 -12.20 -17.29 11.03
N THR A 25 -11.69 -16.16 10.54
CA THR A 25 -11.52 -14.95 11.35
C THR A 25 -12.87 -14.51 11.93
N SER A 26 -12.90 -14.16 13.22
CA SER A 26 -14.10 -13.59 13.86
C SER A 26 -14.60 -12.34 13.12
N ASP A 27 -15.91 -12.25 12.92
CA ASP A 27 -16.57 -11.07 12.35
C ASP A 27 -16.24 -9.78 13.11
N LEU A 28 -15.95 -9.87 14.41
CA LEU A 28 -15.52 -8.72 15.22
C LEU A 28 -14.18 -8.13 14.74
N ILE A 29 -13.23 -8.98 14.32
CA ILE A 29 -11.95 -8.52 13.78
C ILE A 29 -12.16 -7.90 12.39
N ILE A 30 -12.99 -8.53 11.55
CA ILE A 30 -13.32 -8.03 10.21
C ILE A 30 -13.98 -6.65 10.30
N ASN A 31 -14.97 -6.49 11.19
CA ASN A 31 -15.66 -5.22 11.42
C ASN A 31 -14.68 -4.15 11.94
N LEU A 32 -13.81 -4.50 12.90
CA LEU A 32 -12.83 -3.56 13.45
C LEU A 32 -11.84 -3.06 12.39
N LEU A 33 -11.35 -3.95 11.52
CA LEU A 33 -10.46 -3.58 10.42
C LEU A 33 -11.18 -2.79 9.33
N TYR A 34 -12.46 -3.09 9.07
CA TYR A 34 -13.29 -2.34 8.15
C TYR A 34 -13.50 -0.90 8.64
N ASP A 35 -13.81 -0.71 9.92
CA ASP A 35 -13.94 0.62 10.52
C ASP A 35 -12.63 1.40 10.44
N TYR A 36 -11.49 0.75 10.70
CA TYR A 36 -10.18 1.36 10.54
C TYR A 36 -9.92 1.81 9.08
N LEU A 37 -10.19 0.94 8.10
CA LEU A 37 -10.05 1.28 6.69
C LEU A 37 -10.95 2.45 6.28
N ARG A 38 -12.20 2.46 6.74
CA ARG A 38 -13.15 3.54 6.48
C ARG A 38 -12.64 4.87 7.04
N ILE A 39 -12.13 4.86 8.26
CA ILE A 39 -11.55 6.06 8.90
C ILE A 39 -10.33 6.55 8.11
N ASN A 40 -9.43 5.66 7.71
CA ASN A 40 -8.26 6.04 6.91
C ASN A 40 -8.65 6.57 5.52
N ALA A 41 -9.63 5.95 4.87
CA ALA A 41 -10.17 6.42 3.61
C ALA A 41 -10.75 7.84 3.74
N ASN A 42 -11.50 8.11 4.81
CA ASN A 42 -11.97 9.46 5.14
C ASN A 42 -10.83 10.46 5.31
N GLN A 43 -9.74 10.08 5.98
CA GLN A 43 -8.57 10.97 6.12
C GLN A 43 -7.96 11.32 4.76
N PHE A 44 -7.88 10.37 3.82
CA PHE A 44 -7.47 10.68 2.44
C PHE A 44 -8.45 11.65 1.77
N LEU A 45 -9.76 11.40 1.86
CA LEU A 45 -10.79 12.23 1.22
C LEU A 45 -10.80 13.68 1.69
N ILE A 46 -10.41 13.95 2.93
CA ILE A 46 -10.32 15.33 3.46
C ILE A 46 -9.28 16.14 2.67
N HIS A 47 -8.19 15.50 2.22
CA HIS A 47 -7.09 16.15 1.53
C HIS A 47 -7.14 16.00 0.00
N LEU A 48 -7.87 15.01 -0.50
CA LEU A 48 -7.98 14.75 -1.93
C LEU A 48 -9.02 15.66 -2.61
N PRO A 49 -8.80 16.01 -3.89
CA PRO A 49 -9.74 16.83 -4.64
C PRO A 49 -11.05 16.06 -4.84
N LYS A 50 -12.19 16.70 -4.52
CA LYS A 50 -13.51 16.09 -4.71
C LYS A 50 -13.96 16.08 -6.19
N SER A 51 -13.43 16.98 -7.01
CA SER A 51 -13.90 17.24 -8.38
C SER A 51 -13.21 16.41 -9.47
N LYS A 52 -12.11 15.72 -9.16
CA LYS A 52 -11.30 14.96 -10.13
C LYS A 52 -10.76 13.69 -9.48
N LEU A 53 -10.37 12.71 -10.28
CA LEU A 53 -9.70 11.51 -9.77
C LEU A 53 -8.35 11.90 -9.14
N PRO A 54 -7.95 11.24 -8.04
CA PRO A 54 -6.69 11.55 -7.38
C PRO A 54 -5.52 11.22 -8.30
N SER A 55 -4.57 12.14 -8.38
CA SER A 55 -3.29 11.94 -9.07
C SER A 55 -2.20 11.45 -8.10
N LEU A 56 -1.07 10.99 -8.64
CA LEU A 56 0.13 10.69 -7.84
C LEU A 56 0.56 11.90 -7.00
N ASN A 57 0.51 13.12 -7.56
CA ASN A 57 0.86 14.34 -6.85
C ASN A 57 -0.07 14.59 -5.65
N ASP A 58 -1.38 14.42 -5.84
CA ASP A 58 -2.36 14.60 -4.75
C ASP A 58 -2.10 13.61 -3.60
N LEU A 59 -1.71 12.37 -3.91
CA LEU A 59 -1.36 11.35 -2.91
C LEU A 59 -0.05 11.65 -2.19
N LEU A 60 0.98 12.13 -2.90
CA LEU A 60 2.26 12.49 -2.30
C LEU A 60 2.09 13.67 -1.34
N LEU A 61 1.30 14.68 -1.71
CA LEU A 61 0.92 15.79 -0.84
C LEU A 61 0.17 15.28 0.40
N CYS A 62 -0.83 14.42 0.21
CA CYS A 62 -1.57 13.83 1.33
C CYS A 62 -0.69 12.98 2.27
N CYS A 63 0.35 12.32 1.73
CA CYS A 63 1.25 11.45 2.50
C CYS A 63 2.53 12.15 2.96
N GLN A 64 2.70 13.47 2.76
CA GLN A 64 3.96 14.16 3.00
C GLN A 64 4.48 14.02 4.44
N SER A 65 3.58 13.92 5.42
CA SER A 65 3.91 13.72 6.84
C SER A 65 3.92 12.24 7.28
N GLN A 66 3.78 11.31 6.33
CA GLN A 66 3.52 9.89 6.56
C GLN A 66 4.63 9.02 5.95
N PRO A 67 5.81 8.93 6.60
CA PRO A 67 7.00 8.34 5.99
C PRO A 67 6.81 6.87 5.58
N ILE A 68 6.04 6.11 6.34
CA ILE A 68 5.75 4.70 6.01
C ILE A 68 4.95 4.58 4.70
N ARG A 69 3.98 5.47 4.46
CA ARG A 69 3.23 5.48 3.19
C ARG A 69 4.09 5.98 2.03
N LEU A 70 4.95 6.97 2.25
CA LEU A 70 5.91 7.43 1.22
C LEU A 70 6.87 6.30 0.81
N CYS A 71 7.45 5.58 1.77
CA CYS A 71 8.24 4.39 1.51
C CYS A 71 7.45 3.34 0.70
N ARG A 72 6.15 3.19 0.97
CA ARG A 72 5.27 2.27 0.25
C ARG A 72 4.96 2.74 -1.18
N ILE A 73 4.79 4.03 -1.43
CA ILE A 73 4.64 4.56 -2.79
C ILE A 73 5.90 4.27 -3.61
N VAL A 74 7.09 4.47 -3.04
CA VAL A 74 8.34 4.12 -3.73
C VAL A 74 8.42 2.62 -4.03
N LYS A 75 8.05 1.75 -3.07
CA LYS A 75 7.94 0.30 -3.28
C LYS A 75 7.03 -0.05 -4.45
N TYR A 76 5.87 0.59 -4.54
CA TYR A 76 4.90 0.34 -5.61
C TYR A 76 5.53 0.54 -7.00
N PHE A 77 6.22 1.68 -7.20
CA PHE A 77 6.88 1.97 -8.47
C PHE A 77 8.07 1.06 -8.76
N GLN A 78 8.84 0.66 -7.73
CA GLN A 78 9.90 -0.33 -7.88
C GLN A 78 9.36 -1.70 -8.30
N THR A 79 8.29 -2.18 -7.68
CA THR A 79 7.66 -3.45 -8.04
C THR A 79 7.13 -3.42 -9.48
N ILE A 80 6.48 -2.33 -9.91
CA ILE A 80 6.02 -2.19 -11.30
C ILE A 80 7.19 -2.15 -12.27
N TYR A 81 8.27 -1.44 -11.92
CA TYR A 81 9.48 -1.37 -12.71
C TYR A 81 10.08 -2.76 -12.93
N ILE A 82 10.28 -3.51 -11.84
CA ILE A 82 10.81 -4.87 -11.87
C ILE A 82 9.91 -5.79 -12.69
N HIS A 83 8.60 -5.74 -12.47
CA HIS A 83 7.65 -6.56 -13.22
C HIS A 83 7.66 -6.24 -14.72
N SER A 84 7.76 -4.95 -15.07
CA SER A 84 7.88 -4.52 -16.47
C SER A 84 9.18 -5.01 -17.09
N PHE A 85 10.29 -4.92 -16.37
CA PHE A 85 11.61 -5.38 -16.82
C PHE A 85 11.65 -6.90 -17.06
N ILE A 86 11.09 -7.69 -16.14
CA ILE A 86 10.98 -9.15 -16.30
C ILE A 86 10.14 -9.48 -17.53
N LYS A 87 9.04 -8.75 -17.75
CA LYS A 87 8.16 -8.97 -18.92
C LYS A 87 8.84 -8.62 -20.24
N THR A 88 9.70 -7.59 -20.28
CA THR A 88 10.35 -7.14 -21.52
C THR A 88 11.56 -7.96 -21.91
N ASN A 89 12.29 -8.51 -20.92
CA ASN A 89 13.58 -9.14 -21.21
C ASN A 89 13.51 -10.67 -21.33
N GLU A 90 12.33 -11.26 -21.12
CA GLU A 90 12.13 -12.71 -20.93
C GLU A 90 13.09 -13.28 -19.85
N PHE A 91 12.85 -14.48 -19.35
CA PHE A 91 13.73 -15.08 -18.33
C PHE A 91 15.16 -15.34 -18.85
N ASP A 92 15.31 -15.39 -20.18
CA ASP A 92 16.52 -15.87 -20.85
C ASP A 92 17.72 -14.91 -20.77
N LEU A 93 17.51 -13.63 -20.49
CA LEU A 93 18.61 -12.67 -20.35
C LEU A 93 19.10 -12.48 -18.90
N MET A 94 18.34 -12.94 -17.90
CA MET A 94 18.77 -12.81 -16.52
C MET A 94 19.75 -13.92 -16.17
N ASN A 95 21.04 -13.58 -16.12
CA ASN A 95 22.03 -14.46 -15.51
C ASN A 95 21.59 -14.80 -14.08
N ASN A 96 21.79 -16.06 -13.66
CA ASN A 96 21.39 -16.58 -12.33
C ASN A 96 21.73 -15.64 -11.16
N LYS A 97 22.79 -14.84 -11.27
CA LYS A 97 23.19 -13.80 -10.30
C LYS A 97 22.21 -12.61 -10.21
N GLN A 98 21.70 -12.14 -11.35
CA GLN A 98 20.68 -11.07 -11.40
C GLN A 98 19.35 -11.58 -10.88
N PHE A 99 18.97 -12.79 -11.26
CA PHE A 99 17.75 -13.43 -10.77
C PHE A 99 17.82 -13.70 -9.26
N THR A 100 18.95 -14.22 -8.76
CA THR A 100 19.16 -14.39 -7.31
C THR A 100 19.19 -13.05 -6.61
N SER A 101 19.82 -11.99 -7.12
CA SER A 101 19.77 -10.67 -6.47
C SER A 101 18.36 -10.09 -6.39
N LEU A 102 17.56 -10.25 -7.45
CA LEU A 102 16.16 -9.86 -7.48
C LEU A 102 15.33 -10.68 -6.50
N ILE A 103 15.53 -12.00 -6.43
CA ILE A 103 14.86 -12.85 -5.44
C ILE A 103 15.31 -12.53 -4.01
N HIS A 104 16.61 -12.28 -3.79
CA HIS A 104 17.21 -11.96 -2.50
C HIS A 104 16.64 -10.62 -1.97
N GLU A 105 16.33 -9.67 -2.85
CA GLU A 105 15.57 -8.44 -2.56
C GLU A 105 14.15 -8.73 -2.03
N TYR A 106 13.53 -9.84 -2.46
CA TYR A 106 12.22 -10.31 -1.99
C TYR A 106 12.28 -11.21 -0.75
N THR A 107 13.36 -11.96 -0.52
CA THR A 107 13.40 -13.05 0.48
C THR A 107 14.34 -12.84 1.67
N THR A 108 15.24 -11.86 1.66
CA THR A 108 16.27 -11.78 2.73
C THR A 108 16.34 -10.41 3.41
N ASN A 109 16.07 -10.43 4.72
CA ASN A 109 16.54 -9.46 5.69
C ASN A 109 16.83 -10.22 6.99
N ASN A 110 18.06 -10.72 7.10
CA ASN A 110 18.81 -11.11 8.30
C ASN A 110 18.18 -12.14 9.26
N CYS A 111 18.48 -13.41 9.01
CA CYS A 111 18.98 -14.29 10.07
C CYS A 111 20.44 -13.90 10.36
N SER A 112 20.65 -13.03 11.33
CA SER A 112 21.94 -12.95 12.03
C SER A 112 21.64 -12.72 13.51
N ASN A 113 21.38 -13.83 14.20
CA ASN A 113 21.73 -13.89 15.61
C ASN A 113 23.25 -13.85 15.66
N HIS A 114 23.76 -12.83 16.35
CA HIS A 114 25.13 -12.81 16.84
C HIS A 114 25.32 -14.06 17.70
N ASP A 115 26.13 -14.98 17.22
CA ASP A 115 27.01 -15.79 18.06
C ASP A 115 28.40 -15.66 17.43
N ASP A 116 29.32 -15.11 18.21
CA ASP A 116 30.76 -15.08 17.95
C ASP A 116 31.26 -16.50 17.64
N ASP A 117 32.01 -16.68 16.55
CA ASP A 117 33.34 -17.29 16.57
C ASP A 117 33.86 -17.61 15.15
N GLY A 118 35.02 -17.03 14.85
CA GLY A 118 36.11 -17.60 14.04
C GLY A 118 35.83 -18.34 12.73
N GLY A 119 36.39 -17.82 11.63
CA GLY A 119 36.77 -18.68 10.50
C GLY A 119 36.81 -17.97 9.16
N GLY A 120 38.02 -17.64 8.70
CA GLY A 120 38.24 -17.09 7.36
C GLY A 120 37.88 -18.07 6.25
N GLY A 121 37.30 -17.54 5.17
CA GLY A 121 37.04 -18.23 3.91
C GLY A 121 36.62 -17.20 2.87
N GLY A 122 37.39 -17.08 1.79
CA GLY A 122 37.35 -15.96 0.84
C GLY A 122 35.98 -15.69 0.21
N ASP A 123 35.66 -14.41 0.11
CA ASP A 123 34.39 -13.87 -0.39
C ASP A 123 34.40 -13.76 -1.93
N PRO A 124 33.59 -14.51 -2.69
CA PRO A 124 33.45 -14.32 -4.14
C PRO A 124 32.24 -13.40 -4.42
N LEU A 125 32.15 -12.25 -3.76
CA LEU A 125 31.06 -11.28 -3.96
C LEU A 125 31.63 -9.86 -4.09
N ASN A 126 32.34 -9.63 -5.18
CA ASN A 126 32.68 -8.29 -5.63
C ASN A 126 31.39 -7.62 -6.16
N ASN A 127 30.69 -6.91 -5.28
CA ASN A 127 29.38 -6.25 -5.42
C ASN A 127 29.31 -5.11 -6.47
N LYS A 128 29.92 -5.28 -7.65
CA LYS A 128 29.88 -4.28 -8.73
C LYS A 128 28.68 -4.39 -9.67
N SER A 129 27.92 -5.48 -9.67
CA SER A 129 26.86 -5.70 -10.68
C SER A 129 25.47 -5.18 -10.33
N LEU A 130 25.25 -4.60 -9.14
CA LEU A 130 23.94 -4.07 -8.73
C LEU A 130 23.82 -2.54 -8.84
N ASN A 131 24.94 -1.83 -9.00
CA ASN A 131 24.95 -0.36 -9.12
C ASN A 131 24.45 0.13 -10.48
N ASP A 132 24.29 -0.75 -11.47
CA ASP A 132 23.76 -0.43 -12.80
C ASP A 132 22.22 -0.55 -12.90
N PHE A 133 21.54 -1.05 -11.85
CA PHE A 133 20.07 -1.01 -11.75
C PHE A 133 19.58 0.38 -11.32
N SER A 134 20.13 1.44 -11.92
CA SER A 134 19.56 2.77 -11.81
C SER A 134 18.27 2.79 -12.62
N PRO A 135 17.10 3.08 -12.03
CA PRO A 135 15.86 3.17 -12.79
C PRO A 135 15.78 4.46 -13.64
N SER A 136 16.93 5.03 -14.01
CA SER A 136 17.09 6.32 -14.68
C SER A 136 16.40 6.40 -16.03
N ASN A 137 16.10 5.27 -16.67
CA ASN A 137 15.45 5.25 -17.99
C ASN A 137 13.95 4.91 -17.94
N ASN A 138 13.36 4.68 -16.76
CA ASN A 138 11.92 4.45 -16.67
C ASN A 138 11.17 5.76 -16.46
N SER A 139 10.28 6.10 -17.38
CA SER A 139 9.46 7.32 -17.36
C SER A 139 8.68 7.48 -16.04
N ASN A 140 8.18 6.40 -15.46
CA ASN A 140 7.44 6.45 -14.20
C ASN A 140 8.34 6.73 -13.00
N TRP A 141 9.56 6.19 -12.98
CA TRP A 141 10.53 6.48 -11.92
C TRP A 141 11.06 7.91 -12.00
N LEU A 142 11.36 8.39 -13.20
CA LEU A 142 11.74 9.78 -13.43
C LEU A 142 10.64 10.74 -12.98
N ARG A 143 9.38 10.45 -13.32
CA ARG A 143 8.22 11.23 -12.88
C ARG A 143 8.07 11.21 -11.36
N LEU A 144 8.26 10.06 -10.71
CA LEU A 144 8.23 9.95 -9.25
C LEU A 144 9.32 10.81 -8.59
N ASN A 145 10.57 10.67 -9.06
CA ASN A 145 11.70 11.46 -8.54
C ASN A 145 11.49 12.96 -8.74
N TYR A 146 10.97 13.35 -9.90
CA TYR A 146 10.64 14.73 -10.19
C TYR A 146 9.61 15.28 -9.18
N LEU A 147 8.53 14.55 -8.91
CA LEU A 147 7.52 14.95 -7.93
C LEU A 147 8.08 15.00 -6.49
N PHE A 148 8.89 14.02 -6.07
CA PHE A 148 9.56 14.07 -4.76
C PHE A 148 10.47 15.30 -4.62
N ASN A 149 11.23 15.63 -5.66
CA ASN A 149 12.06 16.83 -5.70
C ASN A 149 11.23 18.11 -5.66
N GLN A 150 10.14 18.19 -6.43
CA GLN A 150 9.22 19.34 -6.40
C GLN A 150 8.61 19.56 -5.02
N LEU A 151 8.27 18.47 -4.32
CA LEU A 151 7.72 18.52 -2.96
C LEU A 151 8.78 18.67 -1.87
N SER A 152 10.06 18.77 -2.25
CA SER A 152 11.20 18.84 -1.32
C SER A 152 11.26 17.67 -0.32
N ILE A 153 10.81 16.49 -0.75
CA ILE A 153 10.87 15.25 0.04
C ILE A 153 12.05 14.42 -0.49
N PRO A 154 13.08 14.11 0.33
CA PRO A 154 14.12 13.17 -0.04
C PRO A 154 13.50 11.83 -0.42
N LEU A 155 13.98 11.22 -1.50
CA LEU A 155 13.49 9.90 -1.88
C LEU A 155 13.85 8.87 -0.79
N PRO A 156 12.88 8.12 -0.24
CA PRO A 156 13.20 7.04 0.68
C PRO A 156 13.90 5.91 -0.07
N TYR A 157 15.19 5.73 0.17
CA TYR A 157 15.95 4.58 -0.33
C TYR A 157 15.60 3.31 0.45
N HIS A 158 15.84 2.14 -0.15
CA HIS A 158 15.64 0.86 0.54
C HIS A 158 16.80 0.46 1.43
N HIS A 159 16.47 -0.38 2.43
CA HIS A 159 17.34 -0.85 3.51
C HIS A 159 18.60 -1.60 3.07
N HIS A 160 18.81 -1.85 1.78
CA HIS A 160 20.01 -2.53 1.29
C HIS A 160 21.30 -1.70 1.45
N HIS A 161 21.19 -0.41 1.77
CA HIS A 161 22.28 0.37 2.34
C HIS A 161 21.76 1.26 3.49
N PRO A 162 21.70 0.78 4.74
CA PRO A 162 21.33 1.61 5.89
C PRO A 162 22.31 2.78 6.10
N ASN A 163 23.50 2.69 5.49
CA ASN A 163 24.52 3.73 5.49
C ASN A 163 24.44 4.67 4.29
N HIS A 164 23.46 4.51 3.38
CA HIS A 164 23.27 5.45 2.28
C HIS A 164 22.77 6.78 2.84
N SER A 165 23.50 7.86 2.54
CA SER A 165 23.24 9.20 3.08
C SER A 165 21.79 9.64 2.92
N ASN A 166 21.15 9.29 1.79
CA ASN A 166 19.75 9.65 1.52
C ASN A 166 18.73 8.93 2.40
N HIS A 167 18.96 7.69 2.82
CA HIS A 167 18.03 6.99 3.73
C HIS A 167 18.02 7.67 5.10
N ASN A 168 19.20 8.02 5.61
CA ASN A 168 19.30 8.73 6.90
C ASN A 168 18.71 10.14 6.79
N LYS A 169 18.98 10.87 5.71
CA LYS A 169 18.35 12.17 5.44
C LYS A 169 16.83 12.11 5.40
N PHE A 170 16.25 11.08 4.77
CA PHE A 170 14.80 10.90 4.75
C PHE A 170 14.21 10.76 6.16
N TRP A 171 14.75 9.84 6.96
CA TRP A 171 14.22 9.60 8.32
C TRP A 171 14.52 10.74 9.30
N GLN A 172 15.56 11.55 9.05
CA GLN A 172 15.86 12.76 9.83
C GLN A 172 14.76 13.82 9.75
N LEU A 173 13.91 13.79 8.72
CA LEU A 173 12.77 14.72 8.60
C LEU A 173 11.59 14.37 9.51
N TYR A 174 11.57 13.16 10.06
CA TYR A 174 10.44 12.64 10.82
C TYR A 174 10.86 12.30 12.25
N LYS A 175 9.86 12.07 13.11
CA LYS A 175 10.12 11.69 14.49
C LYS A 175 10.92 10.37 14.54
N PRO A 176 12.01 10.28 15.33
CA PRO A 176 12.93 9.13 15.30
C PRO A 176 12.27 7.76 15.51
N TYR A 177 11.21 7.72 16.33
CA TYR A 177 10.46 6.49 16.59
C TYR A 177 9.81 5.89 15.34
N LEU A 178 9.50 6.69 14.31
CA LEU A 178 8.85 6.19 13.08
C LEU A 178 9.76 5.25 12.30
N ASN A 179 11.07 5.50 12.30
CA ASN A 179 12.05 4.59 11.71
C ASN A 179 12.11 3.27 12.50
N GLN A 180 12.02 3.34 13.84
CA GLN A 180 11.97 2.15 14.68
C GLN A 180 10.70 1.33 14.39
N VAL A 181 9.54 1.97 14.31
CA VAL A 181 8.27 1.32 13.93
C VAL A 181 8.37 0.69 12.53
N TYR A 182 8.95 1.39 11.56
CA TYR A 182 9.16 0.84 10.22
C TYR A 182 10.04 -0.42 10.23
N LYS A 183 11.11 -0.45 11.04
CA LYS A 183 11.94 -1.65 11.24
C LYS A 183 11.15 -2.79 11.91
N GLN A 184 10.27 -2.48 12.86
CA GLN A 184 9.39 -3.47 13.51
C GLN A 184 8.41 -4.07 12.51
N LEU A 185 7.80 -3.24 11.65
CA LEU A 185 6.93 -3.70 10.56
C LEU A 185 7.67 -4.62 9.60
N ASN A 186 8.92 -4.31 9.24
CA ASN A 186 9.73 -5.19 8.39
C ASN A 186 10.00 -6.55 9.06
N LYS A 187 10.28 -6.58 10.37
CA LYS A 187 10.40 -7.84 11.13
C LYS A 187 9.07 -8.61 11.14
N GLY A 188 7.96 -7.91 11.40
CA GLY A 188 6.61 -8.46 11.34
C GLY A 188 6.28 -9.11 9.99
N ARG A 189 6.65 -8.45 8.89
CA ARG A 189 6.50 -8.99 7.53
C ARG A 189 7.24 -10.30 7.34
N LEU A 190 8.46 -10.43 7.85
CA LEU A 190 9.23 -11.68 7.77
C LEU A 190 8.55 -12.79 8.57
N LEU A 191 8.00 -12.48 9.74
CA LEU A 191 7.21 -13.44 10.52
C LEU A 191 5.95 -13.87 9.79
N ARG A 192 5.26 -12.94 9.10
CA ARG A 192 4.10 -13.28 8.26
C ARG A 192 4.48 -14.23 7.13
N LEU A 193 5.59 -13.98 6.44
CA LEU A 193 6.07 -14.86 5.36
C LEU A 193 6.41 -16.25 5.92
N LYS A 194 7.15 -16.32 7.04
CA LYS A 194 7.44 -17.58 7.72
C LYS A 194 6.17 -18.32 8.13
N ARG A 195 5.16 -17.61 8.62
CA ARG A 195 3.86 -18.18 8.99
C ARG A 195 3.13 -18.78 7.78
N ILE A 196 3.19 -18.11 6.63
CA ILE A 196 2.65 -18.61 5.36
C ILE A 196 3.41 -19.87 4.92
N ASP A 197 4.74 -19.86 4.97
CA ASP A 197 5.56 -21.00 4.56
C ASP A 197 5.27 -22.23 5.44
N LEU A 198 5.16 -22.03 6.76
CA LEU A 198 4.77 -23.08 7.72
C LEU A 198 3.35 -23.61 7.49
N LYS A 199 2.42 -22.76 7.03
CA LYS A 199 1.06 -23.19 6.68
C LYS A 199 1.06 -24.06 5.42
N LEU A 200 1.99 -23.85 4.50
CA LEU A 200 2.02 -24.54 3.20
C LEU A 200 2.95 -25.74 3.15
N CYS A 201 3.89 -25.88 4.08
CA CYS A 201 4.98 -26.87 3.99
C CYS A 201 4.53 -28.34 4.01
N HIS A 202 3.28 -28.62 4.40
CA HIS A 202 2.72 -29.98 4.45
C HIS A 202 1.37 -30.11 3.74
N GLU A 203 0.99 -29.11 2.96
CA GLU A 203 -0.29 -29.09 2.26
C GLU A 203 -0.21 -29.80 0.90
N SER A 204 -1.37 -30.30 0.42
CA SER A 204 -1.44 -30.87 -0.92
C SER A 204 -1.15 -29.81 -1.99
N MET A 205 -0.68 -30.22 -3.18
CA MET A 205 -0.48 -29.31 -4.31
C MET A 205 -1.75 -28.53 -4.68
N GLU A 206 -2.92 -29.16 -4.57
CA GLU A 206 -4.22 -28.52 -4.79
C GLU A 206 -4.47 -27.41 -3.76
N HIS A 207 -4.17 -27.65 -2.48
CA HIS A 207 -4.31 -26.62 -1.45
C HIS A 207 -3.26 -25.51 -1.62
N PHE A 208 -2.03 -25.84 -2.01
CA PHE A 208 -1.01 -24.84 -2.36
C PHE A 208 -1.49 -23.92 -3.49
N LEU A 209 -2.00 -24.48 -4.59
CA LEU A 209 -2.50 -23.71 -5.73
C LEU A 209 -3.71 -22.85 -5.36
N SER A 210 -4.67 -23.39 -4.61
CA SER A 210 -5.85 -22.62 -4.17
C SER A 210 -5.47 -21.48 -3.23
N PHE A 211 -4.53 -21.70 -2.32
CA PHE A 211 -4.01 -20.67 -1.43
C PHE A 211 -3.21 -19.60 -2.20
N TYR A 212 -2.44 -20.00 -3.21
CA TYR A 212 -1.73 -19.07 -4.08
C TYR A 212 -2.69 -18.18 -4.88
N GLN A 213 -3.75 -18.75 -5.45
CA GLN A 213 -4.83 -17.98 -6.10
C GLN A 213 -5.53 -17.04 -5.13
N LEU A 214 -5.79 -17.47 -3.90
CA LEU A 214 -6.31 -16.61 -2.85
C LEU A 214 -5.37 -15.42 -2.60
N ARG A 215 -4.07 -15.63 -2.45
CA ARG A 215 -3.09 -14.55 -2.26
C ARG A 215 -3.08 -13.53 -3.39
N GLN A 216 -3.22 -13.97 -4.64
CA GLN A 216 -3.30 -13.06 -5.79
C GLN A 216 -4.59 -12.22 -5.79
N THR A 217 -5.68 -12.76 -5.24
CA THR A 217 -6.98 -12.09 -5.17
C THR A 217 -7.20 -11.30 -3.87
N ALA A 218 -6.43 -11.60 -2.81
CA ALA A 218 -6.48 -10.97 -1.49
C ALA A 218 -5.79 -9.60 -1.47
N SER A 219 -6.36 -8.64 -2.19
CA SER A 219 -5.86 -7.27 -2.21
C SER A 219 -6.95 -6.29 -2.61
N LEU A 220 -7.01 -5.14 -1.92
CA LEU A 220 -7.89 -4.04 -2.33
C LEU A 220 -7.62 -3.56 -3.77
N LEU A 221 -6.42 -3.78 -4.34
CA LEU A 221 -6.16 -3.49 -5.76
C LEU A 221 -7.05 -4.31 -6.71
N ASN A 222 -7.54 -5.49 -6.30
CA ASN A 222 -8.46 -6.23 -7.13
C ASN A 222 -9.81 -5.54 -7.28
N LEU A 223 -10.17 -4.66 -6.33
CA LEU A 223 -11.36 -3.82 -6.43
C LEU A 223 -11.16 -2.63 -7.38
N THR A 224 -9.92 -2.32 -7.77
CA THR A 224 -9.63 -1.26 -8.74
C THR A 224 -9.47 -1.78 -10.18
N LYS A 225 -9.69 -3.08 -10.41
CA LYS A 225 -9.80 -3.65 -11.75
C LYS A 225 -11.11 -3.20 -12.43
N SER A 226 -11.12 -3.13 -13.76
CA SER A 226 -12.17 -2.48 -14.57
C SER A 226 -13.61 -2.79 -14.16
N HIS A 227 -13.93 -4.04 -13.82
CA HIS A 227 -15.28 -4.45 -13.42
C HIS A 227 -15.71 -3.96 -12.03
N HIS A 228 -14.77 -3.67 -11.13
CA HIS A 228 -15.05 -3.27 -9.75
C HIS A 228 -14.66 -1.82 -9.43
N LEU A 229 -13.94 -1.15 -10.34
CA LEU A 229 -13.43 0.19 -10.11
C LEU A 229 -14.51 1.20 -9.69
N LYS A 230 -15.69 1.15 -10.34
CA LYS A 230 -16.83 2.01 -9.99
C LYS A 230 -17.35 1.74 -8.58
N ASN A 231 -17.37 0.47 -8.18
CA ASN A 231 -17.78 0.04 -6.84
C ASN A 231 -16.78 0.53 -5.78
N PHE A 232 -15.48 0.38 -6.04
CA PHE A 232 -14.44 0.90 -5.16
C PHE A 232 -14.52 2.43 -5.03
N LEU A 233 -14.73 3.13 -6.15
CA LEU A 233 -14.92 4.59 -6.16
C LEU A 233 -16.13 5.00 -5.33
N TYR A 234 -17.26 4.29 -5.47
CA TYR A 234 -18.47 4.57 -4.69
C TYR A 234 -18.24 4.35 -3.19
N TRP A 235 -17.63 3.22 -2.82
CA TRP A 235 -17.24 2.99 -1.43
C TRP A 235 -16.34 4.13 -0.91
N PHE A 236 -15.31 4.46 -1.68
CA PHE A 236 -14.30 5.44 -1.27
C PHE A 236 -14.88 6.85 -1.13
N TYR A 237 -15.71 7.33 -2.05
CA TYR A 237 -16.22 8.72 -2.03
C TYR A 237 -17.53 8.92 -1.26
N TYR A 238 -18.35 7.88 -1.08
CA TYR A 238 -19.71 8.07 -0.56
C TYR A 238 -20.00 7.27 0.71
N CYS A 239 -19.62 5.98 0.77
CA CYS A 239 -19.88 5.17 1.96
C CYS A 239 -19.04 5.60 3.17
N THR A 240 -17.88 6.20 2.91
CA THR A 240 -16.95 6.72 3.91
C THR A 240 -17.52 7.94 4.64
N PHE A 241 -18.21 8.86 3.96
CA PHE A 241 -18.78 10.08 4.56
C PHE A 241 -20.10 9.86 5.34
N ASN A 242 -20.99 8.97 4.89
CA ASN A 242 -22.37 8.93 5.38
C ASN A 242 -22.60 8.28 6.76
N THR A 243 -21.59 7.62 7.36
CA THR A 243 -21.80 6.83 8.59
C THR A 243 -21.48 7.57 9.90
N ASN A 244 -20.94 8.79 9.85
CA ASN A 244 -20.62 9.56 11.06
C ASN A 244 -21.83 10.30 11.66
N THR A 245 -22.98 10.28 11.01
CA THR A 245 -24.20 11.00 11.45
C THR A 245 -25.15 10.19 12.33
N THR A 246 -24.91 8.89 12.55
CA THR A 246 -25.93 7.99 13.13
C THR A 246 -25.72 7.54 14.57
N ASN A 247 -24.65 7.97 15.27
CA ASN A 247 -24.33 7.41 16.59
C ASN A 247 -24.31 8.38 17.79
N ASN A 248 -24.86 9.61 17.66
CA ASN A 248 -25.08 10.49 18.82
C ASN A 248 -26.49 11.10 18.75
N ASN A 249 -27.28 10.88 19.81
CA ASN A 249 -28.66 11.38 20.07
C ASN A 249 -29.76 10.45 19.48
N VAL A 250 -30.36 9.55 20.26
CA VAL A 250 -31.47 9.79 21.20
C VAL A 250 -32.55 10.72 20.62
N SER A 251 -33.77 10.18 20.61
CA SER A 251 -35.09 10.84 20.47
C SER A 251 -35.56 11.32 19.09
N SER A 252 -36.60 10.61 18.62
CA SER A 252 -37.77 11.14 17.90
C SER A 252 -37.54 11.95 16.62
N ASN A 253 -37.50 11.27 15.48
CA ASN A 253 -38.37 11.61 14.34
C ASN A 253 -38.29 10.51 13.28
N GLU A 254 -39.26 9.60 13.31
CA GLU A 254 -39.66 8.81 12.15
C GLU A 254 -40.16 9.80 11.09
N ASN A 255 -39.28 10.28 10.20
CA ASN A 255 -39.63 10.79 8.84
C ASN A 255 -38.45 11.31 7.99
N ASN A 256 -37.18 11.11 8.37
CA ASN A 256 -36.03 11.58 7.57
C ASN A 256 -35.19 10.48 6.87
N ASN A 257 -35.73 9.26 6.70
CA ASN A 257 -35.07 8.16 5.97
C ASN A 257 -35.10 8.31 4.42
N LYS A 258 -35.00 9.53 3.90
CA LYS A 258 -34.44 9.74 2.54
C LYS A 258 -32.92 9.82 2.68
N GLU A 259 -32.30 8.69 3.05
CA GLU A 259 -30.89 8.49 2.74
C GLU A 259 -30.72 8.79 1.25
N ASN A 260 -29.73 9.61 0.89
CA ASN A 260 -29.39 9.91 -0.49
C ASN A 260 -29.02 8.59 -1.20
N ILE A 261 -30.02 7.90 -1.75
CA ILE A 261 -29.83 6.75 -2.63
C ILE A 261 -29.31 7.33 -3.94
N ILE A 262 -27.99 7.47 -4.03
CA ILE A 262 -27.33 7.79 -5.29
C ILE A 262 -27.57 6.60 -6.20
N THR A 263 -28.35 6.82 -7.27
CA THR A 263 -28.61 5.77 -8.26
C THR A 263 -27.31 5.43 -8.99
N MET A 264 -27.23 4.23 -9.54
CA MET A 264 -26.07 3.82 -10.33
C MET A 264 -25.83 4.72 -11.56
N GLU A 265 -26.89 5.37 -12.04
CA GLU A 265 -26.85 6.42 -13.08
C GLU A 265 -26.14 7.68 -12.58
N MET A 266 -26.56 8.25 -11.44
CA MET A 266 -25.90 9.41 -10.84
C MET A 266 -24.42 9.13 -10.55
N MET A 267 -24.08 7.91 -10.14
CA MET A 267 -22.68 7.51 -9.94
C MET A 267 -21.89 7.50 -11.25
N ASN A 268 -22.48 7.00 -12.33
CA ASN A 268 -21.84 6.98 -13.64
C ASN A 268 -21.60 8.40 -14.15
N GLU A 269 -22.57 9.29 -14.00
CA GLU A 269 -22.42 10.70 -14.36
C GLU A 269 -21.31 11.38 -13.55
N TYR A 270 -21.30 11.15 -12.22
CA TYR A 270 -20.27 11.69 -11.34
C TYR A 270 -18.88 11.19 -11.72
N TYR A 271 -18.75 9.89 -11.97
CA TYR A 271 -17.50 9.28 -12.43
C TYR A 271 -17.04 9.85 -13.78
N LEU A 272 -17.93 9.97 -14.76
CA LEU A 272 -17.61 10.56 -16.07
C LEU A 272 -17.18 12.02 -15.93
N LYS A 273 -17.84 12.79 -15.05
CA LYS A 273 -17.46 14.17 -14.74
C LYS A 273 -16.07 14.25 -14.13
N MET A 274 -15.77 13.40 -13.14
CA MET A 274 -14.43 13.34 -12.54
C MET A 274 -13.35 12.93 -13.55
N LEU A 275 -13.66 11.96 -14.42
CA LEU A 275 -12.76 11.49 -15.45
C LEU A 275 -12.45 12.59 -16.48
N ASN A 276 -13.49 13.31 -16.94
CA ASN A 276 -13.34 14.42 -17.86
C ASN A 276 -12.51 15.56 -17.25
N ASN A 277 -12.72 15.88 -15.98
CA ASN A 277 -11.93 16.89 -15.27
C ASN A 277 -10.46 16.46 -15.10
N SER A 278 -10.22 15.17 -14.92
CA SER A 278 -8.85 14.62 -14.85
C SER A 278 -8.15 14.70 -16.21
N THR A 279 -8.83 14.39 -17.31
CA THR A 279 -8.23 14.44 -18.66
C THR A 279 -8.05 15.86 -19.18
N SER A 280 -8.99 16.77 -18.93
CA SER A 280 -8.90 18.17 -19.35
C SER A 280 -7.74 18.93 -18.70
N SER A 281 -7.34 18.54 -17.48
CA SER A 281 -6.18 19.14 -16.80
C SER A 281 -4.83 18.73 -17.40
N SER A 282 -4.78 17.64 -18.17
CA SER A 282 -3.55 17.14 -18.79
C SER A 282 -3.27 17.73 -20.18
N SER A 283 -4.27 18.37 -20.82
CA SER A 283 -4.16 18.87 -22.20
C SER A 283 -3.84 20.37 -22.33
N SER A 284 -3.83 21.14 -21.23
CA SER A 284 -3.63 22.59 -21.27
C SER A 284 -2.17 23.07 -21.13
N SER A 285 -1.18 22.18 -21.16
CA SER A 285 0.25 22.52 -20.98
C SER A 285 1.12 22.08 -22.16
N SER A 286 0.88 22.63 -23.35
CA SER A 286 1.83 22.56 -24.47
C SER A 286 1.51 23.60 -25.55
N ALA A 287 1.78 24.87 -25.27
CA ALA A 287 1.76 25.93 -26.28
C ALA A 287 2.79 27.01 -25.94
N SER A 288 4.08 26.67 -26.01
CA SER A 288 5.16 27.66 -26.04
C SER A 288 6.45 27.04 -26.61
N SER A 289 6.64 27.27 -27.91
CA SER A 289 7.91 27.57 -28.58
C SER A 289 9.18 26.81 -28.17
N SER A 290 9.66 25.93 -29.04
CA SER A 290 10.93 26.11 -29.79
C SER A 290 11.53 24.77 -30.23
N SER A 291 12.08 24.79 -31.45
CA SER A 291 12.66 23.69 -32.21
C SER A 291 13.79 22.93 -31.52
N SER A 292 13.72 21.60 -31.45
CA SER A 292 14.84 20.72 -31.82
C SER A 292 14.40 19.24 -31.79
N THR A 293 14.84 18.56 -32.84
CA THR A 293 14.58 17.17 -33.22
C THR A 293 15.04 16.17 -32.15
N ILE A 294 14.14 15.54 -31.38
CA ILE A 294 14.47 14.36 -30.59
C ILE A 294 13.32 13.33 -30.65
N ASN A 295 13.71 12.14 -31.08
CA ASN A 295 12.99 10.88 -31.22
C ASN A 295 11.72 10.70 -30.39
N SER A 296 10.66 10.40 -31.12
CA SER A 296 9.41 9.78 -30.68
C SER A 296 9.67 8.49 -29.89
N THR A 297 9.76 8.64 -28.57
CA THR A 297 9.55 7.54 -27.62
C THR A 297 8.19 7.81 -27.01
N SER A 298 7.22 6.97 -27.36
CA SER A 298 5.85 7.02 -26.86
C SER A 298 5.84 7.13 -25.33
N THR A 299 5.53 8.32 -24.82
CA THR A 299 5.18 8.55 -23.43
C THR A 299 3.96 7.68 -23.12
N SER A 300 4.18 6.56 -22.43
CA SER A 300 3.13 5.72 -21.89
C SER A 300 2.29 6.55 -20.92
N GLY A 301 1.19 7.12 -21.42
CA GLY A 301 0.26 7.91 -20.62
C GLY A 301 -0.19 7.11 -19.40
N SER A 302 0.06 7.63 -18.21
CA SER A 302 -0.41 7.02 -16.98
C SER A 302 -1.92 6.83 -17.04
N SER A 303 -2.41 5.65 -16.65
CA SER A 303 -3.85 5.42 -16.62
C SER A 303 -4.54 6.50 -15.77
N PRO A 304 -5.73 6.99 -16.16
CA PRO A 304 -6.44 8.02 -15.39
C PRO A 304 -6.81 7.57 -13.97
N HIS A 305 -6.64 6.28 -13.66
CA HIS A 305 -6.95 5.66 -12.38
C HIS A 305 -5.71 5.35 -11.53
N GLU A 306 -4.52 5.80 -11.94
CA GLU A 306 -3.28 5.51 -11.23
C GLU A 306 -3.35 5.87 -9.73
N GLY A 307 -3.86 7.06 -9.39
CA GLY A 307 -3.98 7.43 -7.98
C GLY A 307 -4.96 6.54 -7.22
N LEU A 308 -6.04 6.05 -7.84
CA LEU A 308 -6.92 5.07 -7.18
C LEU A 308 -6.22 3.73 -6.94
N HIS A 309 -5.37 3.28 -7.88
CA HIS A 309 -4.60 2.05 -7.72
C HIS A 309 -3.59 2.17 -6.58
N ILE A 310 -2.88 3.30 -6.51
CA ILE A 310 -1.93 3.58 -5.43
C ILE A 310 -2.66 3.72 -4.09
N LEU A 311 -3.81 4.39 -4.06
CA LEU A 311 -4.63 4.52 -2.86
C LEU A 311 -5.08 3.14 -2.34
N ALA A 312 -5.59 2.27 -3.20
CA ALA A 312 -5.94 0.91 -2.83
C ALA A 312 -4.72 0.12 -2.32
N TYR A 313 -3.56 0.31 -2.93
CA TYR A 313 -2.29 -0.26 -2.47
C TYR A 313 -1.86 0.24 -1.10
N LEU A 314 -2.04 1.54 -0.82
CA LEU A 314 -1.76 2.12 0.48
C LEU A 314 -2.67 1.57 1.57
N LEU A 315 -3.98 1.54 1.33
CA LEU A 315 -4.97 0.99 2.27
C LEU A 315 -4.75 -0.50 2.52
N ASN A 316 -4.42 -1.27 1.49
CA ASN A 316 -4.09 -2.68 1.64
C ASN A 316 -2.79 -2.86 2.45
N GLY A 317 -1.81 -1.99 2.20
CA GLY A 317 -0.57 -1.95 2.96
C GLY A 317 -0.79 -1.65 4.44
N ASP A 318 -1.74 -0.76 4.79
CA ASP A 318 -2.05 -0.46 6.18
C ASP A 318 -2.65 -1.68 6.90
N LEU A 319 -3.51 -2.48 6.25
CA LEU A 319 -3.99 -3.76 6.80
C LEU A 319 -2.84 -4.73 7.07
N LEU A 320 -1.96 -4.87 6.08
CA LEU A 320 -0.80 -5.75 6.17
C LEU A 320 0.16 -5.32 7.29
N ASP A 321 0.38 -4.02 7.45
CA ASP A 321 1.20 -3.47 8.52
C ASP A 321 0.60 -3.75 9.91
N ILE A 322 -0.73 -3.71 10.06
CA ILE A 322 -1.39 -4.08 11.32
C ILE A 322 -1.09 -5.53 11.66
N ILE A 323 -1.24 -6.44 10.69
CA ILE A 323 -0.93 -7.86 10.86
C ILE A 323 0.56 -8.04 11.22
N ASP A 324 1.44 -7.34 10.51
CA ASP A 324 2.89 -7.41 10.73
C ASP A 324 3.26 -6.95 12.15
N MET A 325 2.68 -5.85 12.61
CA MET A 325 2.90 -5.34 13.97
C MET A 325 2.35 -6.30 15.03
N VAL A 326 1.19 -6.93 14.80
CA VAL A 326 0.65 -7.97 15.70
C VAL A 326 1.63 -9.14 15.80
N LEU A 327 2.14 -9.65 14.69
CA LEU A 327 3.08 -10.77 14.68
C LEU A 327 4.41 -10.40 15.33
N TYR A 328 4.91 -9.18 15.10
CA TYR A 328 6.09 -8.66 15.79
C TYR A 328 5.88 -8.63 17.32
N ASN A 329 4.74 -8.09 17.78
CA ASN A 329 4.42 -8.04 19.21
C ASN A 329 4.28 -9.45 19.81
N ARG A 330 3.66 -10.39 19.09
CA ARG A 330 3.59 -11.80 19.52
C ARG A 330 4.97 -12.41 19.71
N GLN A 331 5.88 -12.24 18.74
CA GLN A 331 7.26 -12.74 18.86
C GLN A 331 7.93 -12.15 20.09
N LYS A 332 7.78 -10.83 20.31
CA LYS A 332 8.36 -10.14 21.47
C LYS A 332 7.80 -10.64 22.81
N LEU A 333 6.54 -11.05 22.84
CA LEU A 333 5.84 -11.57 24.02
C LEU A 333 5.88 -13.10 24.13
N ASN A 334 6.65 -13.79 23.27
CA ASN A 334 6.72 -15.26 23.20
C ASN A 334 5.35 -15.95 23.02
N ILE A 335 4.41 -15.29 22.33
CA ILE A 335 3.12 -15.88 21.97
C ILE A 335 3.31 -16.72 20.69
N ASN A 336 2.72 -17.91 20.67
CA ASN A 336 2.77 -18.79 19.50
C ASN A 336 2.25 -18.10 18.25
N LEU A 337 3.10 -17.94 17.23
CA LEU A 337 2.78 -17.30 15.96
C LEU A 337 1.75 -18.08 15.13
N SER A 338 1.61 -19.38 15.36
CA SER A 338 0.62 -20.23 14.72
C SER A 338 -0.77 -20.13 15.36
N SER A 339 -0.91 -19.47 16.51
CA SER A 339 -2.23 -19.21 17.11
C SER A 339 -3.02 -18.15 16.33
N PRO A 340 -4.37 -18.18 16.35
CA PRO A 340 -5.19 -17.14 15.72
C PRO A 340 -4.97 -15.77 16.36
N ILE A 341 -4.90 -14.72 15.54
CA ILE A 341 -4.90 -13.32 15.93
C ILE A 341 -6.18 -12.99 16.68
N THR A 342 -6.02 -12.38 17.85
CA THR A 342 -7.11 -12.04 18.74
C THR A 342 -7.54 -10.58 18.55
N LEU A 343 -8.79 -10.30 18.92
CA LEU A 343 -9.34 -8.94 18.85
C LEU A 343 -8.55 -7.94 19.70
N ILE A 344 -8.04 -8.34 20.87
CA ILE A 344 -7.30 -7.46 21.78
C ILE A 344 -5.96 -7.02 21.16
N GLU A 345 -5.27 -7.92 20.45
CA GLU A 345 -4.01 -7.61 19.78
C GLU A 345 -4.21 -6.61 18.64
N ILE A 346 -5.27 -6.78 17.85
CA ILE A 346 -5.64 -5.82 16.81
C ILE A 346 -5.95 -4.46 17.44
N LYS A 347 -6.75 -4.40 18.52
CA LYS A 347 -7.05 -3.13 19.21
C LYS A 347 -5.80 -2.42 19.73
N GLN A 348 -4.86 -3.16 20.34
CA GLN A 348 -3.60 -2.61 20.82
C GLN A 348 -2.75 -2.02 19.69
N VAL A 349 -2.64 -2.74 18.56
CA VAL A 349 -1.92 -2.25 17.39
C VAL A 349 -2.62 -1.06 16.76
N LEU A 350 -3.95 -1.10 16.61
CA LEU A 350 -4.71 0.03 16.08
C LEU A 350 -4.51 1.31 16.89
N HIS A 351 -4.41 1.21 18.22
CA HIS A 351 -4.06 2.34 19.07
C HIS A 351 -2.71 2.97 18.67
N ILE A 352 -1.67 2.16 18.44
CA ILE A 352 -0.36 2.63 17.94
C ILE A 352 -0.54 3.32 16.58
N PHE A 353 -1.30 2.72 15.66
CA PHE A 353 -1.48 3.30 14.33
C PHE A 353 -2.19 4.65 14.39
N THR A 354 -3.24 4.78 15.20
CA THR A 354 -4.03 6.02 15.27
C THR A 354 -3.43 7.11 16.15
N SER A 355 -2.47 6.78 17.02
CA SER A 355 -1.81 7.75 17.91
C SER A 355 -0.41 8.14 17.46
N ILE A 356 0.32 7.22 16.83
CA ILE A 356 1.75 7.34 16.56
C ILE A 356 2.03 7.42 15.06
N ILE A 357 1.47 6.51 14.26
CA ILE A 357 1.81 6.37 12.82
C ILE A 357 0.99 7.34 11.96
N TYR A 358 -0.32 7.34 12.14
CA TYR A 358 -1.29 8.17 11.45
C TYR A 358 -2.15 8.88 12.49
N PRO A 359 -1.56 9.84 13.25
CA PRO A 359 -2.30 10.60 14.23
C PRO A 359 -3.48 11.28 13.53
N ARG A 360 -4.69 11.02 14.06
CA ARG A 360 -5.89 11.67 13.54
C ARG A 360 -5.75 13.17 13.76
N GLN A 361 -5.85 13.95 12.70
CA GLN A 361 -6.05 15.38 12.86
C GLN A 361 -7.41 15.53 13.53
N SER A 362 -7.44 16.04 14.76
CA SER A 362 -8.69 16.53 15.34
C SER A 362 -9.24 17.54 14.33
N THR A 363 -10.47 17.31 13.85
CA THR A 363 -11.22 18.31 13.08
C THR A 363 -11.44 19.51 14.00
N ILE A 364 -10.42 20.35 14.11
CA ILE A 364 -10.57 21.72 14.56
C ILE A 364 -11.14 22.42 13.34
N SER A 365 -12.46 22.59 13.40
CA SER A 365 -13.19 23.66 12.77
C SER A 365 -12.39 24.96 12.85
N SER A 366 -11.69 25.30 11.77
CA SER A 366 -11.51 26.69 11.38
C SER A 366 -12.62 26.99 10.38
N SER A 367 -13.61 27.73 10.89
CA SER A 367 -14.56 28.54 10.14
C SER A 367 -13.99 29.22 8.91
#